data_AF-A0A945TPI0-F1
#
_entry.id   AF-A0A945TPI0-F1
#
_cell.length_a   1.000
_cell.length_b   1.000
_cell.length_c   1.000
_cell.angle_alpha   90.00
_cell.angle_beta   90.00
_cell.angle_gamma   90.00
#
_symmetry.space_group_name_H-M   'P 1'
#
loop_
_entity.id
_entity.type
_entity.pdbx_description
1 polymer ?
#
loop_
_entity_poly.entity_id
_entity_poly.type
_entity_poly.pdbx_seq_one_letter_code
_entity_poly.pdbx_strand_id
1 'polypeptide(L)'
;MTTDPGDYRWSSYRCHAFGNIERMWTPRPEYLGLGKHETERQKIYREMIAQSLSAEVIQKIRHCLNTGLVLGTEAFRDQVNARRN
;
A
#
# COMPACT_ATOMS: atom_id res chain seq x y z
N MET A 1 -10.24 -14.23 -4.99
CA MET A 1 -9.42 -13.54 -3.96
C MET A 1 -8.22 -14.45 -3.68
N THR A 2 -7.03 -13.90 -3.54
CA THR A 2 -5.81 -14.70 -3.35
C THR A 2 -5.49 -14.83 -1.86
N THR A 3 -5.04 -16.00 -1.41
CA THR A 3 -4.76 -16.28 0.01
C THR A 3 -3.47 -15.60 0.47
N ASP A 4 -2.36 -15.76 -0.26
CA ASP A 4 -1.10 -15.06 0.01
C ASP A 4 -0.86 -13.95 -1.03
N PRO A 5 -0.35 -12.76 -0.64
CA PRO A 5 -0.02 -11.70 -1.60
C PRO A 5 0.99 -12.10 -2.68
N GLY A 6 1.83 -13.11 -2.41
CA GLY A 6 2.83 -13.66 -3.33
C GLY A 6 2.26 -14.59 -4.39
N ASP A 7 1.10 -15.20 -4.14
CA ASP A 7 0.42 -16.08 -5.11
C ASP A 7 -0.22 -15.29 -6.26
N TYR A 8 -0.40 -13.98 -6.09
CA TYR A 8 -0.93 -13.15 -7.15
C TYR A 8 0.17 -12.85 -8.19
N ARG A 9 -0.05 -13.32 -9.42
CA ARG A 9 0.94 -13.29 -10.52
C ARG A 9 1.59 -11.91 -10.72
N TRP A 10 0.81 -10.84 -10.60
CA TRP A 10 1.25 -9.46 -10.85
C TRP A 10 1.67 -8.71 -9.59
N SER A 11 1.80 -9.40 -8.46
CA SER A 11 2.22 -8.80 -7.20
C SER A 11 3.73 -8.64 -7.15
N SER A 12 4.17 -7.43 -6.80
CA SER A 12 5.56 -7.14 -6.46
C SER A 12 5.96 -7.69 -5.09
N TYR A 13 5.03 -8.29 -4.34
CA TYR A 13 5.27 -8.81 -2.99
C TYR A 13 6.46 -9.76 -2.93
N ARG A 14 6.62 -10.67 -3.91
CA ARG A 14 7.77 -11.61 -3.92
C ARG A 14 9.13 -10.90 -4.02
N CYS A 15 9.18 -9.78 -4.73
CA CYS A 15 10.38 -8.96 -4.86
C CYS A 15 10.67 -8.21 -3.55
N HIS A 16 9.66 -7.55 -2.98
CA HIS A 16 9.81 -6.76 -1.76
C HIS A 16 9.98 -7.60 -0.49
N ALA A 17 9.30 -8.74 -0.39
CA ALA A 17 9.25 -9.56 0.82
C ALA A 17 10.35 -10.62 0.87
N PHE A 18 10.84 -11.09 -0.29
CA PHE A 18 11.77 -12.23 -0.37
C PHE A 18 12.97 -12.00 -1.29
N GLY A 19 13.09 -10.83 -1.93
CA GLY A 19 14.25 -10.50 -2.78
C GLY A 19 14.23 -11.19 -4.14
N ASN A 20 13.08 -11.68 -4.58
CA ASN A 20 12.99 -12.29 -5.92
C ASN A 20 13.37 -11.26 -6.99
N ILE A 21 14.25 -11.66 -7.89
CA ILE A 21 14.67 -10.84 -9.02
C ILE A 21 13.67 -11.04 -10.16
N GLU A 22 13.01 -9.96 -10.55
CA GLU A 22 12.06 -9.96 -11.68
C GLU A 22 12.48 -8.90 -12.71
N ARG A 23 12.45 -9.26 -14.00
CA ARG A 23 12.98 -8.42 -15.09
C ARG A 23 12.26 -7.07 -15.23
N MET A 24 10.97 -7.01 -14.87
CA MET A 24 10.12 -5.83 -15.02
C MET A 24 9.90 -5.07 -13.70
N TRP A 25 10.71 -5.35 -12.68
CA TRP A 25 10.59 -4.72 -11.38
C TRP A 25 11.85 -3.92 -11.05
N THR A 26 11.66 -2.76 -10.42
CA THR A 26 12.75 -1.90 -9.96
C THR A 26 12.38 -1.37 -8.58
N PRO A 27 13.26 -1.52 -7.57
CA PRO A 27 12.98 -1.04 -6.23
C PRO A 27 12.83 0.48 -6.23
N ARG A 28 11.73 0.95 -5.64
CA ARG A 28 11.41 2.37 -5.54
C ARG A 28 12.07 2.97 -4.29
N PRO A 29 12.35 4.29 -4.25
CA PRO A 29 13.00 4.94 -3.13
C PRO A 29 12.31 4.70 -1.78
N GLU A 30 10.99 4.59 -1.76
CA GLU A 30 10.18 4.33 -0.57
C GLU A 30 10.49 2.95 0.02
N TYR A 31 10.67 1.92 -0.83
CA TYR A 31 11.11 0.60 -0.40
C TYR A 31 12.57 0.61 0.04
N LEU A 32 13.44 1.29 -0.70
CA LEU A 32 14.86 1.43 -0.35
C LEU A 32 15.05 2.15 0.99
N GLY A 33 14.17 3.09 1.33
CA GLY A 33 14.14 3.82 2.59
C GLY A 33 13.74 2.99 3.80
N LEU A 34 13.21 1.77 3.62
CA LEU A 34 12.83 0.90 4.73
C LEU A 34 14.05 0.40 5.53
N GLY A 35 15.24 0.32 4.92
CA GLY A 35 16.40 -0.27 5.58
C GLY A 35 17.66 -0.18 4.72
N LYS A 36 18.82 -0.19 5.39
CA LYS A 36 20.13 -0.07 4.74
C LYS A 36 20.46 -1.33 3.96
N HIS A 37 20.16 -2.49 4.55
CA HIS A 37 20.44 -3.79 3.96
C HIS A 37 19.19 -4.43 3.37
N GLU A 38 19.38 -5.31 2.39
CA GLU A 38 18.26 -5.98 1.73
C GLU A 38 17.41 -6.80 2.72
N THR A 39 18.06 -7.57 3.59
CA THR A 39 17.38 -8.40 4.59
C THR A 39 16.54 -7.58 5.57
N GLU A 40 17.01 -6.39 5.93
CA GLU A 40 16.30 -5.43 6.78
C GLU A 40 15.04 -4.90 6.07
N ARG A 41 15.17 -4.46 4.81
CA ARG A 41 14.02 -3.99 4.01
C ARG A 41 12.96 -5.07 3.86
N GLN A 42 13.37 -6.29 3.52
CA GLN A 42 12.46 -7.43 3.37
C GLN A 42 11.73 -7.74 4.69
N LYS A 43 12.44 -7.72 5.83
CA LYS A 43 11.85 -7.94 7.16
C LYS A 43 10.79 -6.89 7.47
N ILE A 44 11.14 -5.61 7.36
CA ILE A 44 10.23 -4.49 7.65
C ILE A 44 9.02 -4.52 6.72
N TYR A 45 9.24 -4.82 5.44
CA TYR A 45 8.14 -4.94 4.47
C TYR A 45 7.15 -6.06 4.85
N ARG A 46 7.65 -7.25 5.25
CA ARG A 46 6.78 -8.34 5.72
C ARG A 46 5.99 -7.96 6.97
N GLU A 47 6.65 -7.30 7.93
CA GLU A 47 5.99 -6.81 9.15
C GLU A 47 4.89 -5.79 8.84
N MET A 48 5.15 -4.87 7.90
CA MET A 48 4.17 -3.86 7.46
C MET A 48 2.97 -4.50 6.76
N ILE A 49 3.18 -5.50 5.90
CA ILE A 49 2.08 -6.19 5.21
C ILE A 49 1.28 -7.11 6.15
N ALA A 50 1.95 -7.71 7.14
CA ALA A 50 1.27 -8.54 8.14
C ALA A 50 0.34 -7.72 9.05
N GLN A 51 0.56 -6.41 9.15
CA GLN A 51 -0.35 -5.51 9.86
C GLN A 51 -1.60 -5.27 9.03
N SER A 52 -2.75 -5.74 9.54
CA SER A 52 -4.04 -5.44 8.93
C SER A 52 -4.47 -4.00 9.24
N LEU A 53 -5.06 -3.34 8.23
CA LEU A 53 -5.76 -2.09 8.47
C LEU A 53 -6.98 -2.34 9.36
N SER A 54 -7.32 -1.37 10.21
CA SER A 54 -8.52 -1.47 11.02
C SER A 54 -9.77 -1.60 10.14
N ALA A 55 -10.76 -2.34 10.62
CA ALA A 55 -12.03 -2.51 9.92
C ALA A 55 -12.71 -1.16 9.61
N GLU A 56 -12.57 -0.19 10.51
CA GLU A 56 -13.06 1.18 10.34
C GLU A 56 -12.41 1.88 9.14
N VAL A 57 -11.08 1.80 9.00
CA VAL A 57 -10.37 2.41 7.86
C VAL A 57 -10.81 1.76 6.55
N ILE A 58 -10.93 0.42 6.53
CA ILE A 58 -11.39 -0.32 5.35
C ILE A 58 -12.82 0.09 4.98
N GLN A 59 -13.72 0.18 5.96
CA GLN A 59 -15.10 0.63 5.78
C GLN A 59 -15.14 2.06 5.20
N LYS A 60 -14.34 2.98 5.74
CA LYS A 60 -14.25 4.37 5.27
C LYS A 60 -13.77 4.44 3.82
N ILE A 61 -12.73 3.68 3.45
CA ILE A 61 -12.23 3.60 2.07
C ILE A 61 -13.34 3.10 1.14
N ARG A 62 -14.00 1.99 1.48
CA ARG A 62 -15.08 1.40 0.67
C ARG A 62 -16.26 2.36 0.50
N HIS A 63 -16.68 3.02 1.58
CA HIS A 63 -17.76 3.99 1.54
C HIS A 63 -17.45 5.14 0.59
N CYS A 64 -16.26 5.75 0.72
CA CYS A 64 -15.82 6.82 -0.17
C CYS A 64 -15.79 6.38 -1.64
N LEU A 65 -15.22 5.21 -1.94
CA LEU A 65 -15.16 4.66 -3.31
C LEU A 65 -16.55 4.43 -3.91
N ASN A 66 -17.48 3.85 -3.15
CA ASN A 66 -18.82 3.50 -3.65
C ASN A 66 -19.76 4.70 -3.78
N THR A 67 -19.49 5.80 -3.09
CA THR A 67 -20.32 7.02 -3.10
C THR A 67 -19.73 8.14 -3.95
N GLY A 68 -18.50 7.98 -4.45
CA GLY A 68 -17.76 9.05 -5.14
C GLY A 68 -17.30 10.16 -4.19
N LEU A 69 -17.29 9.93 -2.88
CA LEU A 69 -16.81 10.87 -1.88
C LEU A 69 -15.28 10.83 -1.75
N VAL A 70 -14.71 11.97 -1.38
CA VAL A 70 -13.26 12.10 -1.16
C VAL A 70 -12.87 11.46 0.17
N LEU A 71 -11.93 10.50 0.11
CA LEU A 71 -11.27 9.96 1.29
C LEU A 71 -10.27 10.98 1.84
N GLY A 72 -10.38 11.31 3.13
CA GLY A 72 -9.46 12.23 3.78
C GLY A 72 -9.95 12.71 5.14
N THR A 73 -9.19 13.66 5.69
CA THR A 73 -9.62 14.50 6.82
C THR A 73 -10.66 15.52 6.35
N GLU A 74 -11.35 16.13 7.30
CA GLU A 74 -12.29 17.23 7.02
C GLU A 74 -11.59 18.38 6.28
N ALA A 75 -10.44 18.83 6.79
CA ALA A 75 -9.63 19.86 6.14
C ALA A 75 -9.25 19.52 4.69
N PHE A 76 -8.93 18.26 4.39
CA PHE A 76 -8.64 17.86 3.01
C PHE A 76 -9.90 17.87 2.12
N ARG A 77 -11.06 17.47 2.65
CA ARG A 77 -12.33 17.51 1.92
C ARG A 77 -12.73 18.95 1.60
N ASP A 78 -12.57 19.86 2.55
CA ASP A 78 -12.82 21.28 2.34
C ASP A 78 -11.87 21.86 1.28
N GLN A 79 -10.59 21.50 1.31
CA GLN A 79 -9.63 21.89 0.29
C GLN A 79 -10.02 21.39 -1.12
N VAL A 80 -10.51 20.16 -1.24
CA VAL A 80 -10.95 19.62 -2.54
C VAL A 80 -12.23 20.28 -3.03
N ASN A 81 -13.18 20.56 -2.13
CA ASN A 81 -14.42 21.29 -2.47
C ASN A 81 -14.12 22.72 -2.93
N ALA A 82 -13.21 23.43 -2.25
CA ALA A 82 -12.80 24.78 -2.62
C ALA A 82 -12.12 24.86 -4.00
N ARG A 83 -11.50 23.76 -4.48
CA ARG A 83 -10.88 23.67 -5.81
C ARG A 83 -11.84 23.24 -6.93
N ARG A 84 -13.06 22.83 -6.58
CA ARG A 84 -14.10 22.42 -7.54
C ARG A 84 -14.97 23.60 -8.02
N ASN A 85 -14.88 24.75 -7.34
CA ASN A 85 -15.51 26.01 -7.71
C ASN A 85 -14.50 26.92 -8.42
#